data_AF-A0A822EXP3-F1
#
_entry.id   AF-A0A822EXP3-F1
#
_cell.length_a   1.000
_cell.length_b   1.000
_cell.length_c   1.000
_cell.angle_alpha   90.00
_cell.angle_beta   90.00
_cell.angle_gamma   90.00
#
_symmetry.space_group_name_H-M   'P 1'
#
loop_
_entity.id
_entity.type
_entity.pdbx_description
1 polymer ?
#
loop_
_entity_poly.entity_id
_entity_poly.type
_entity_poly.pdbx_seq_one_letter_code
_entity_poly.pdbx_strand_id
1 'polypeptide(L)'
;MSLFKKKPTADKAVVGGGDSSMFGITLDQLKELMDVRGKELMEKLNSSEYNGVKGILEKLKVDGTKGLDSNNQQDLEQRRIAYGKNEIPPKPMKTFLRLCWDAFHDMLLVILLICAVVSIGLSFYKPPHEGGEGKEDEPNIEWIEGVAILVAVLVVVLVTAFNDWRKERQFRGLQDKIEKDQQTSVIRDNRIQQIPVSELVVGDLCFIKYGDLLPADGLVAQASDLKIDESSITGETDLVKKNEKEDVGLISGTHVMEGSGRMIVVGVGLNSQ
;
A
#
# COMPACT_ATOMS: atom_id res chain seq x y z
N MET A 1 -27.64 14.59 -25.94
CA MET A 1 -27.19 15.25 -24.69
C MET A 1 -26.82 14.13 -23.71
N SER A 2 -25.81 13.31 -24.02
CA SER A 2 -24.38 13.53 -23.76
C SER A 2 -24.09 13.94 -22.31
N LEU A 3 -23.22 13.14 -21.68
CA LEU A 3 -22.42 13.43 -20.49
C LEU A 3 -23.11 13.28 -19.13
N PHE A 4 -23.19 12.05 -18.60
CA PHE A 4 -22.98 11.85 -17.17
C PHE A 4 -22.07 10.65 -16.90
N LYS A 5 -20.78 10.98 -16.73
CA LYS A 5 -19.76 10.33 -15.91
C LYS A 5 -19.72 8.79 -15.94
N LYS A 6 -18.89 8.29 -16.86
CA LYS A 6 -18.09 7.08 -16.64
C LYS A 6 -17.40 7.25 -15.27
N LYS A 7 -17.80 6.46 -14.26
CA LYS A 7 -17.03 6.32 -13.01
C LYS A 7 -15.59 5.96 -13.41
N PRO A 8 -14.55 6.52 -12.77
CA PRO A 8 -13.22 5.96 -12.93
C PRO A 8 -13.34 4.51 -12.45
N THR A 9 -13.12 3.58 -13.38
CA THR A 9 -12.86 2.19 -13.04
C THR A 9 -11.71 2.21 -12.06
N ALA A 10 -11.99 1.90 -10.79
CA ALA A 10 -10.94 1.48 -9.89
C ALA A 10 -10.18 0.38 -10.63
N ASP A 11 -8.90 0.60 -10.89
CA ASP A 11 -8.02 -0.47 -11.34
C ASP A 11 -8.22 -1.60 -10.35
N LYS A 12 -8.90 -2.66 -10.79
CA LYS A 12 -8.95 -3.88 -10.02
C LYS A 12 -7.49 -4.32 -9.98
N ALA A 13 -6.87 -4.21 -8.80
CA ALA A 13 -5.58 -4.82 -8.55
C ALA A 13 -5.65 -6.22 -9.16
N VAL A 14 -4.73 -6.53 -10.07
CA VAL A 14 -4.67 -7.85 -10.70
C VAL A 14 -4.18 -8.78 -9.61
N VAL A 15 -5.13 -9.28 -8.81
CA VAL A 15 -4.90 -10.38 -7.89
C VAL A 15 -4.50 -11.54 -8.79
N GLY A 16 -3.24 -11.96 -8.71
CA GLY A 16 -2.74 -13.12 -9.45
C GLY A 16 -3.64 -14.34 -9.29
N GLY A 17 -3.58 -15.27 -10.22
CA GLY A 17 -4.52 -16.38 -10.34
C GLY A 17 -5.08 -16.58 -11.76
N GLY A 18 -4.46 -15.95 -12.76
CA GLY A 18 -4.68 -16.34 -14.16
C GLY A 18 -4.15 -17.73 -14.47
N ASP A 19 -4.45 -18.24 -15.67
CA ASP A 19 -4.05 -19.58 -16.09
C ASP A 19 -2.52 -19.75 -16.01
N SER A 20 -2.06 -20.52 -15.01
CA SER A 20 -0.65 -20.83 -14.77
C SER A 20 -0.19 -22.05 -15.58
N SER A 21 -1.02 -22.60 -16.48
CA SER A 21 -0.69 -23.76 -17.31
C SER A 21 0.59 -23.61 -18.14
N MET A 22 1.02 -22.38 -18.41
CA MET A 22 2.30 -22.11 -19.09
C MET A 22 3.53 -22.32 -18.21
N PHE A 23 3.39 -22.39 -16.89
CA PHE A 23 4.48 -22.56 -15.93
C PHE A 23 4.32 -23.88 -15.16
N GLY A 24 5.44 -24.41 -14.65
CA GLY A 24 5.45 -25.68 -13.90
C GLY A 24 5.05 -25.55 -12.43
N ILE A 25 4.61 -24.37 -12.00
CA ILE A 25 4.23 -24.04 -10.62
C ILE A 25 3.12 -22.99 -10.58
N THR A 26 2.15 -23.22 -9.70
CA THR A 26 0.98 -22.35 -9.52
C THR A 26 1.24 -21.24 -8.49
N LEU A 27 0.39 -20.21 -8.48
CA LEU A 27 0.44 -19.15 -7.48
C LEU A 27 0.27 -19.71 -6.05
N ASP A 28 -0.69 -20.61 -5.86
CA ASP A 28 -1.00 -21.16 -4.53
C ASP A 28 0.16 -21.98 -3.98
N GLN A 29 0.83 -22.77 -4.82
CA GLN A 29 2.06 -23.48 -4.44
C GLN A 29 3.17 -22.52 -4.00
N LEU A 30 3.35 -21.38 -4.69
CA LEU A 30 4.35 -20.38 -4.29
C LEU A 30 4.00 -19.72 -2.95
N LYS A 31 2.71 -19.44 -2.70
CA LYS A 31 2.25 -18.93 -1.40
C LYS A 31 2.46 -19.93 -0.27
N GLU A 32 2.10 -21.18 -0.49
CA GLU A 32 2.31 -22.26 0.49
C GLU A 32 3.79 -22.53 0.80
N LEU A 33 4.69 -22.22 -0.14
CA LEU A 33 6.13 -22.23 0.11
C LEU A 33 6.51 -21.05 1.02
N MET A 34 6.04 -19.84 0.73
CA MET A 34 6.39 -18.65 1.52
C MET A 34 5.80 -18.66 2.94
N ASP A 35 4.66 -19.33 3.16
CA ASP A 35 4.04 -19.52 4.49
C ASP A 35 4.93 -20.26 5.48
N VAL A 36 5.93 -20.97 4.98
CA VAL A 36 6.82 -21.81 5.77
C VAL A 36 8.22 -21.18 5.81
N ARG A 37 8.94 -21.35 6.93
CA ARG A 37 10.25 -20.70 7.16
C ARG A 37 11.34 -21.65 7.63
N GLY A 38 12.60 -21.24 7.43
CA GLY A 38 13.77 -21.95 7.90
C GLY A 38 13.83 -23.42 7.45
N LYS A 39 13.98 -24.34 8.40
CA LYS A 39 14.15 -25.77 8.11
C LYS A 39 12.95 -26.39 7.40
N GLU A 40 11.73 -25.99 7.77
CA GLU A 40 10.52 -26.56 7.18
C GLU A 40 10.38 -26.12 5.71
N LEU A 41 10.79 -24.89 5.37
CA LEU A 41 10.87 -24.41 3.99
C LEU A 41 11.90 -25.23 3.20
N MET A 42 13.07 -25.50 3.78
CA MET A 42 14.10 -26.34 3.16
C MET A 42 13.62 -27.77 2.93
N GLU A 43 12.87 -28.35 3.86
CA GLU A 43 12.30 -29.69 3.71
C GLU A 43 11.26 -29.75 2.58
N LYS A 44 10.35 -28.76 2.52
CA LYS A 44 9.40 -28.62 1.40
C LYS A 44 10.15 -28.44 0.07
N LEU A 45 11.13 -27.56 0.00
CA LEU A 45 11.89 -27.30 -1.24
C LEU A 45 12.69 -28.53 -1.70
N ASN A 46 13.29 -29.28 -0.77
CA ASN A 46 14.06 -30.48 -1.09
C ASN A 46 13.18 -31.71 -1.38
N SER A 47 11.86 -31.58 -1.25
CA SER A 47 10.94 -32.63 -1.69
C SER A 47 11.09 -32.89 -3.19
N SER A 48 10.71 -34.09 -3.62
CA SER A 48 10.75 -34.50 -5.03
C SER A 48 9.89 -33.63 -5.96
N GLU A 49 8.97 -32.84 -5.39
CA GLU A 49 8.11 -31.94 -6.15
C GLU A 49 8.86 -30.72 -6.70
N TYR A 50 9.77 -30.13 -5.91
CA TYR A 50 10.45 -28.87 -6.24
C TYR A 50 11.93 -29.04 -6.56
N ASN A 51 12.60 -30.09 -6.07
CA ASN A 51 14.02 -30.37 -6.34
C ASN A 51 14.95 -29.16 -6.02
N GLY A 52 14.65 -28.47 -4.92
CA GLY A 52 15.37 -27.29 -4.44
C GLY A 52 15.11 -26.01 -5.26
N VAL A 53 15.90 -24.97 -4.98
CA VAL A 53 15.77 -23.66 -5.66
C VAL A 53 16.01 -23.77 -7.17
N LYS A 54 16.84 -24.71 -7.62
CA LYS A 54 17.07 -24.98 -9.05
C LYS A 54 15.82 -25.50 -9.76
N GLY A 55 15.05 -26.40 -9.15
CA GLY A 55 13.81 -26.86 -9.77
C GLY A 55 12.71 -25.79 -9.77
N ILE A 56 12.72 -24.85 -8.82
CA ILE A 56 11.86 -23.65 -8.89
C ILE A 56 12.23 -22.79 -10.11
N LEU A 57 13.52 -22.53 -10.35
CA LEU A 57 14.00 -21.82 -11.55
C LEU A 57 13.54 -22.52 -12.84
N GLU A 58 13.66 -23.85 -12.91
CA GLU A 58 13.21 -24.65 -14.06
C GLU A 58 11.69 -24.58 -14.27
N LYS A 59 10.90 -24.72 -13.20
CA LYS A 59 9.43 -24.63 -13.25
C LYS A 59 8.95 -23.24 -13.67
N LEU A 60 9.64 -22.18 -13.23
CA LEU A 60 9.37 -20.79 -13.63
C LEU A 60 9.99 -20.44 -14.99
N LYS A 61 10.65 -21.40 -15.67
CA LYS A 61 11.32 -21.23 -16.97
C LYS A 61 12.33 -20.09 -16.98
N VAL A 62 13.15 -20.00 -15.93
CA VAL A 62 14.16 -18.96 -15.74
C VAL A 62 15.56 -19.55 -15.78
N ASP A 63 16.46 -18.91 -16.52
CA ASP A 63 17.88 -19.27 -16.51
C ASP A 63 18.55 -18.69 -15.26
N GLY A 64 19.14 -19.53 -14.41
CA GLY A 64 19.82 -19.11 -13.17
C GLY A 64 21.01 -18.16 -13.36
N THR A 65 21.51 -18.01 -14.60
CA THR A 65 22.62 -17.11 -14.95
C THR A 65 22.17 -15.92 -15.78
N LYS A 66 21.31 -16.14 -16.77
CA LYS A 66 20.86 -15.08 -17.70
C LYS A 66 19.65 -14.30 -17.18
N GLY A 67 18.86 -14.90 -16.29
CA GLY A 67 17.57 -14.38 -15.86
C GLY A 67 16.52 -14.39 -16.97
N LEU A 68 15.56 -13.47 -16.89
CA LEU A 68 14.49 -13.32 -17.88
C LEU A 68 14.97 -12.53 -19.12
N ASP A 69 14.24 -12.68 -20.23
CA ASP A 69 14.45 -11.89 -21.46
C ASP A 69 13.62 -10.61 -21.39
N SER A 70 14.30 -9.45 -21.41
CA SER A 70 13.60 -8.15 -21.33
C SER A 70 12.81 -7.81 -22.60
N ASN A 71 13.17 -8.40 -23.74
CA ASN A 71 12.51 -8.14 -25.02
C ASN A 71 11.19 -8.91 -25.16
N ASN A 72 11.02 -9.99 -24.38
CA ASN A 72 9.82 -10.80 -24.42
C ASN A 72 8.73 -10.22 -23.51
N GLN A 73 8.14 -9.10 -23.92
CA GLN A 73 7.04 -8.46 -23.20
C GLN A 73 5.82 -9.38 -23.01
N GLN A 74 5.60 -10.34 -23.91
CA GLN A 74 4.50 -11.29 -23.80
C GLN A 74 4.69 -12.23 -22.61
N ASP A 75 5.91 -12.74 -22.38
CA ASP A 75 6.22 -13.57 -21.20
C ASP A 75 6.05 -12.78 -19.89
N LEU A 76 6.55 -11.53 -19.85
CA LEU A 76 6.42 -10.67 -18.67
C LEU A 76 4.94 -10.37 -18.34
N GLU A 77 4.11 -10.08 -19.34
CA GLU A 77 2.67 -9.89 -19.14
C GLU A 77 1.95 -11.17 -18.73
N GLN A 78 2.33 -12.33 -19.28
CA GLN A 78 1.78 -13.63 -18.86
C GLN A 78 2.11 -13.93 -17.39
N ARG A 79 3.34 -13.63 -16.94
CA ARG A 79 3.72 -13.73 -15.52
C ARG A 79 2.89 -12.80 -14.65
N ARG A 80 2.62 -11.56 -15.10
CA ARG A 80 1.76 -10.60 -14.38
C ARG A 80 0.32 -11.09 -14.27
N ILE A 81 -0.19 -11.79 -15.29
CA ILE A 81 -1.54 -12.38 -15.28
C ILE A 81 -1.58 -13.61 -14.35
N ALA A 82 -0.58 -14.48 -14.43
CA ALA A 82 -0.51 -15.71 -13.63
C ALA A 82 -0.26 -15.41 -12.14
N TYR A 83 0.73 -14.56 -11.84
CA TYR A 83 1.25 -14.36 -10.48
C TYR A 83 0.91 -13.00 -9.85
N GLY A 84 0.38 -12.05 -10.62
CA GLY A 84 0.04 -10.70 -10.15
C GLY A 84 1.12 -9.66 -10.43
N LYS A 85 0.85 -8.42 -10.02
CA LYS A 85 1.76 -7.26 -10.17
C LYS A 85 2.36 -6.87 -8.83
N ASN A 86 3.60 -6.36 -8.84
CA ASN A 86 4.26 -5.83 -7.64
C ASN A 86 3.77 -4.42 -7.27
N GLU A 87 2.47 -4.29 -7.00
CA GLU A 87 1.85 -3.02 -6.65
C GLU A 87 0.83 -3.25 -5.53
N ILE A 88 0.96 -2.48 -4.44
CA ILE A 88 -0.02 -2.47 -3.35
C ILE A 88 -1.06 -1.41 -3.69
N PRO A 89 -2.34 -1.78 -3.88
CA PRO A 89 -3.35 -0.81 -4.30
C PRO A 89 -3.50 0.30 -3.24
N PRO A 90 -3.41 1.57 -3.63
CA PRO A 90 -3.51 2.66 -2.67
C PRO A 90 -4.94 2.73 -2.11
N LYS A 91 -5.06 2.91 -0.78
CA LYS A 91 -6.35 3.09 -0.11
C LYS A 91 -7.14 4.24 -0.77
N PRO A 92 -8.41 4.05 -1.17
CA PRO A 92 -9.15 5.07 -1.91
C PRO A 92 -9.23 6.40 -1.14
N MET A 93 -9.14 7.52 -1.87
CA MET A 93 -9.24 8.86 -1.29
C MET A 93 -10.59 9.05 -0.59
N LYS A 94 -10.57 9.72 0.57
CA LYS A 94 -11.81 10.27 1.12
C LYS A 94 -12.34 11.34 0.16
N THR A 95 -13.64 11.31 -0.09
CA THR A 95 -14.28 12.37 -0.87
C THR A 95 -14.33 13.65 -0.04
N PHE A 96 -14.34 14.82 -0.69
CA PHE A 96 -14.48 16.10 0.00
C PHE A 96 -15.71 16.14 0.92
N LEU A 97 -16.85 15.60 0.46
CA LEU A 97 -18.07 15.48 1.27
C LEU A 97 -17.87 14.57 2.49
N ARG A 98 -17.09 13.49 2.36
CA ARG A 98 -16.76 12.64 3.51
C ARG A 98 -15.86 13.37 4.51
N LEU A 99 -14.91 14.18 4.03
CA LEU A 99 -14.08 15.03 4.89
C LEU A 99 -14.93 16.09 5.62
N CYS A 100 -15.88 16.73 4.93
CA CYS A 100 -16.84 17.64 5.58
C CYS A 100 -17.69 16.93 6.63
N TRP A 101 -18.15 15.71 6.34
CA TRP A 101 -18.92 14.89 7.28
C TRP A 101 -18.11 14.48 8.51
N ASP A 102 -16.86 14.05 8.30
CA ASP A 102 -15.94 13.71 9.39
C ASP A 102 -15.64 14.97 10.25
N ALA A 103 -15.46 16.14 9.63
CA ALA A 103 -15.27 17.41 10.35
C ALA A 103 -16.51 17.83 11.16
N PHE A 104 -17.72 17.53 10.68
CA PHE A 104 -18.96 17.84 11.41
C PHE A 104 -19.14 17.01 12.69
N HIS A 105 -18.44 15.88 12.83
CA HIS A 105 -18.47 15.03 14.04
C HIS A 105 -17.46 15.44 15.12
N ASP A 106 -16.75 16.55 14.93
CA ASP A 106 -15.89 17.12 15.97
C ASP A 106 -16.77 17.59 17.15
N MET A 107 -16.52 17.05 18.35
CA MET A 107 -17.28 17.38 19.56
C MET A 107 -17.39 18.89 19.80
N LEU A 108 -16.34 19.65 19.48
CA LEU A 108 -16.34 21.10 19.66
C LEU A 108 -17.33 21.79 18.70
N LEU A 109 -17.38 21.36 17.44
CA LEU A 109 -18.31 21.92 16.44
C LEU A 109 -19.75 21.51 16.70
N VAL A 110 -19.98 20.29 17.18
CA VAL A 110 -21.32 19.82 17.56
C VAL A 110 -21.87 20.64 18.73
N ILE A 111 -21.06 20.93 19.75
CA ILE A 111 -21.48 21.78 20.88
C ILE A 111 -21.85 23.19 20.38
N LEU A 112 -21.02 23.80 19.52
CA LEU A 112 -21.31 25.12 18.94
C LEU A 112 -22.59 25.13 18.11
N LEU A 113 -22.88 24.06 17.37
CA LEU A 113 -24.12 23.92 16.62
C LEU A 113 -25.34 23.84 17.53
N ILE A 114 -25.25 23.08 18.63
CA ILE A 114 -26.31 23.00 19.64
C ILE A 114 -26.55 24.39 20.26
N CYS A 115 -25.48 25.11 20.63
CA CYS A 115 -25.58 26.48 21.14
C CYS A 115 -26.28 27.40 20.13
N ALA A 116 -25.92 27.34 18.84
CA ALA A 116 -26.55 28.14 17.80
C ALA A 116 -28.05 27.83 17.64
N VAL A 117 -28.44 26.55 17.67
CA VAL A 117 -29.84 26.13 17.59
C VAL A 117 -30.63 26.59 18.82
N VAL A 118 -30.06 26.50 20.02
CA VAL A 118 -30.68 26.98 21.26
C VAL A 118 -30.86 28.49 21.22
N SER A 119 -29.85 29.28 20.81
CA SER A 119 -29.95 30.74 20.70
C SER A 119 -31.03 31.17 19.69
N ILE A 120 -31.11 30.49 18.54
CA ILE A 120 -32.17 30.76 17.55
C ILE A 120 -33.55 30.39 18.13
N GLY A 121 -33.67 29.23 18.79
CA GLY A 121 -34.90 28.77 19.39
C GLY A 121 -35.43 29.72 20.46
N LEU A 122 -34.55 30.25 21.32
CA LEU A 122 -34.89 31.27 22.32
C LEU A 122 -35.32 32.59 21.66
N SER A 123 -34.70 32.99 20.54
CA SER A 123 -35.09 34.20 19.80
C SER A 123 -36.52 34.11 19.21
N PHE A 124 -37.00 32.92 18.90
CA PHE A 124 -38.40 32.70 18.50
C PHE A 124 -39.37 32.64 19.68
N TYR A 125 -38.87 32.40 20.90
CA TYR A 125 -39.68 32.29 22.10
C TYR A 125 -39.78 33.65 22.82
N LYS A 126 -40.66 34.52 22.33
CA LYS A 126 -40.95 35.80 23.00
C LYS A 126 -41.94 35.56 24.15
N PRO A 127 -41.55 35.72 25.44
CA PRO A 127 -42.52 35.70 26.51
C PRO A 127 -43.52 36.89 26.34
N PRO A 128 -44.80 36.71 26.67
CA PRO A 128 -45.72 37.84 26.78
C PRO A 128 -45.18 38.76 27.87
N HIS A 129 -44.97 40.04 27.55
CA HIS A 129 -44.47 41.09 28.43
C HIS A 129 -44.84 40.91 29.91
N GLU A 130 -43.84 40.89 30.79
CA GLU A 130 -43.97 41.55 32.09
C GLU A 130 -43.20 42.87 32.04
N GLY A 131 -43.91 43.94 32.38
CA GLY A 131 -43.47 45.32 32.21
C GLY A 131 -42.21 45.65 33.00
N GLY A 132 -41.27 46.31 32.33
CA GLY A 132 -40.11 46.95 32.91
C GLY A 132 -39.63 48.02 31.95
N GLU A 133 -39.68 49.26 32.42
CA GLU A 133 -39.44 50.50 31.68
C GLU A 133 -38.01 50.58 31.12
N GLY A 134 -37.90 51.12 29.90
CA GLY A 134 -36.69 51.77 29.41
C GLY A 134 -35.62 50.86 28.83
N LYS A 135 -35.70 50.58 27.53
CA LYS A 135 -34.60 50.82 26.58
C LYS A 135 -35.13 50.89 25.15
N GLU A 136 -34.74 51.98 24.52
CA GLU A 136 -35.13 52.45 23.20
C GLU A 136 -34.66 51.48 22.11
N ASP A 137 -35.52 51.21 21.13
CA ASP A 137 -35.20 50.69 19.79
C ASP A 137 -33.99 49.74 19.69
N GLU A 138 -33.96 48.64 20.45
CA GLU A 138 -33.05 47.54 20.15
C GLU A 138 -33.66 46.74 18.99
N PRO A 139 -33.04 46.72 17.79
CA PRO A 139 -33.57 45.92 16.68
C PRO A 139 -33.59 44.46 17.12
N ASN A 140 -34.50 43.64 16.56
CA ASN A 140 -34.51 42.19 16.76
C ASN A 140 -33.17 41.59 16.24
N ILE A 141 -32.12 41.63 17.05
CA ILE A 141 -30.74 41.22 16.71
C ILE A 141 -30.44 39.83 17.30
N GLU A 142 -31.28 39.30 18.19
CA GLU A 142 -31.03 38.01 18.85
C GLU A 142 -30.89 36.83 17.87
N TRP A 143 -31.65 36.82 16.76
CA TRP A 143 -31.48 35.79 15.72
C TRP A 143 -30.16 35.95 14.94
N ILE A 144 -29.62 37.17 14.88
CA ILE A 144 -28.36 37.49 14.19
C ILE A 144 -27.19 36.86 14.93
N GLU A 145 -27.23 36.78 16.27
CA GLU A 145 -26.21 36.10 17.06
C GLU A 145 -26.13 34.60 16.74
N GLY A 146 -27.27 33.91 16.73
CA GLY A 146 -27.32 32.49 16.36
C GLY A 146 -26.90 32.24 14.91
N VAL A 147 -27.31 33.11 13.98
CA VAL A 147 -26.87 33.05 12.57
C VAL A 147 -25.37 33.30 12.43
N ALA A 148 -24.79 34.23 13.20
CA ALA A 148 -23.36 34.50 13.19
C ALA A 148 -22.55 33.27 13.64
N ILE A 149 -23.01 32.55 14.66
CA ILE A 149 -22.38 31.29 15.11
C ILE A 149 -22.48 30.22 14.03
N LEU A 150 -23.64 30.07 13.36
CA LEU A 150 -23.80 29.10 12.26
C LEU A 150 -22.85 29.38 11.09
N VAL A 151 -22.73 30.65 10.69
CA VAL A 151 -21.81 31.06 9.61
C VAL A 151 -20.36 30.82 10.02
N ALA A 152 -19.98 31.15 11.27
CA ALA A 152 -18.64 30.89 11.78
C ALA A 152 -18.30 29.39 11.76
N VAL A 153 -19.21 28.53 12.25
CA VAL A 153 -19.05 27.06 12.22
C VAL A 153 -18.92 26.55 10.79
N LEU A 154 -19.76 27.04 9.86
CA LEU A 154 -19.70 26.65 8.45
C LEU A 154 -18.35 27.01 7.82
N VAL A 155 -17.84 28.21 8.05
CA VAL A 155 -16.53 28.65 7.55
C VAL A 155 -15.42 27.77 8.12
N VAL A 156 -15.45 27.48 9.42
CA VAL A 156 -14.46 26.60 10.07
C VAL A 156 -14.49 25.20 9.45
N VAL A 157 -15.67 24.59 9.29
CA VAL A 157 -15.81 23.26 8.65
C VAL A 157 -15.24 23.26 7.23
N LEU A 158 -15.55 24.30 6.44
CA LEU A 158 -15.05 24.41 5.06
C LEU A 158 -13.52 24.55 5.03
N VAL A 159 -12.94 25.40 5.89
CA VAL A 159 -11.48 25.58 5.99
C VAL A 159 -10.80 24.30 6.45
N THR A 160 -11.35 23.61 7.45
CA THR A 160 -10.81 22.34 7.96
C THR A 160 -10.87 21.25 6.90
N ALA A 161 -12.02 21.05 6.25
CA ALA A 161 -12.18 20.07 5.18
C ALA A 161 -11.27 20.38 3.98
N PHE A 162 -11.10 21.66 3.63
CA PHE A 162 -10.18 22.07 2.57
C PHE A 162 -8.72 21.79 2.93
N ASN A 163 -8.32 22.09 4.16
CA ASN A 163 -6.97 21.82 4.66
C ASN A 163 -6.67 20.31 4.67
N ASP A 164 -7.61 19.50 5.15
CA ASP A 164 -7.43 18.05 5.17
C ASP A 164 -7.42 17.43 3.78
N TRP A 165 -8.26 17.93 2.87
CA TRP A 165 -8.22 17.52 1.46
C TRP A 165 -6.87 17.85 0.81
N ARG A 166 -6.33 19.05 1.10
CA ARG A 166 -5.01 19.46 0.59
C ARG A 166 -3.89 18.58 1.16
N LYS A 167 -3.92 18.28 2.47
CA LYS A 167 -2.95 17.38 3.12
C LYS A 167 -3.00 15.98 2.50
N GLU A 168 -4.20 15.40 2.33
CA GLU A 168 -4.37 14.06 1.76
C GLU A 168 -3.85 14.00 0.31
N ARG A 169 -4.09 15.06 -0.48
CA ARG A 169 -3.57 15.16 -1.86
C ARG A 169 -2.05 15.28 -1.91
N GLN A 170 -1.45 16.04 -1.00
CA GLN A 170 0.01 16.19 -0.93
C GLN A 170 0.70 14.90 -0.50
N PHE A 171 0.15 14.21 0.51
CA PHE A 171 0.68 12.94 0.98
C PHE A 171 0.69 11.88 -0.13
N ARG A 172 -0.39 11.81 -0.91
CA ARG A 172 -0.48 10.91 -2.08
C ARG A 172 0.54 11.23 -3.16
N GLY A 173 0.73 12.51 -3.50
CA GLY A 173 1.72 12.91 -4.50
C GLY A 173 3.15 12.56 -4.10
N LEU A 174 3.45 12.58 -2.79
CA LEU A 174 4.75 12.14 -2.27
C LEU A 174 4.87 10.61 -2.31
N GLN A 175 3.84 9.89 -1.88
CA GLN A 175 3.82 8.42 -1.90
C GLN A 175 3.98 7.87 -3.32
N ASP A 176 3.17 8.37 -4.26
CA ASP A 176 3.22 7.96 -5.68
C ASP A 176 4.60 8.22 -6.30
N LYS A 177 5.33 9.24 -5.84
CA LYS A 177 6.66 9.56 -6.33
C LYS A 177 7.72 8.65 -5.72
N ILE A 178 7.66 8.42 -4.41
CA ILE A 178 8.59 7.53 -3.70
C ILE A 178 8.48 6.10 -4.24
N GLU A 179 7.26 5.61 -4.45
CA GLU A 179 7.01 4.27 -4.99
C GLU A 179 7.53 4.10 -6.43
N LYS A 180 7.45 5.15 -7.26
CA LYS A 180 7.96 5.10 -8.66
C LYS A 180 9.47 5.27 -8.77
N ASP A 181 10.08 6.02 -7.86
CA ASP A 181 11.51 6.31 -7.89
C ASP A 181 12.33 5.14 -7.31
N GLN A 182 11.71 4.16 -6.64
CA GLN A 182 12.41 2.98 -6.12
C GLN A 182 12.83 2.04 -7.26
N GLN A 183 14.14 1.87 -7.42
CA GLN A 183 14.76 0.99 -8.41
C GLN A 183 15.35 -0.23 -7.73
N THR A 184 15.30 -1.38 -8.40
CA THR A 184 15.95 -2.61 -7.96
C THR A 184 16.79 -3.21 -9.09
N SER A 185 17.89 -3.85 -8.70
CA SER A 185 18.84 -4.45 -9.64
C SER A 185 18.41 -5.88 -9.96
N VAL A 186 18.05 -6.13 -11.21
CA VAL A 186 17.70 -7.47 -11.70
C VAL A 186 18.69 -7.94 -12.74
N ILE A 187 18.81 -9.26 -12.88
CA ILE A 187 19.55 -9.90 -13.96
C ILE A 187 18.54 -10.27 -15.03
N ARG A 188 18.62 -9.59 -16.17
CA ARG A 188 17.87 -9.91 -17.39
C ARG A 188 18.82 -9.83 -18.59
N ASP A 189 18.66 -10.71 -19.56
CA ASP A 189 19.54 -10.80 -20.75
C ASP A 189 21.03 -10.97 -20.40
N ASN A 190 21.33 -11.69 -19.32
CA ASN A 190 22.69 -11.89 -18.79
C ASN A 190 23.40 -10.58 -18.40
N ARG A 191 22.65 -9.53 -18.09
CA ARG A 191 23.16 -8.23 -17.65
C ARG A 191 22.40 -7.77 -16.40
N ILE A 192 23.10 -7.04 -15.54
CA ILE A 192 22.46 -6.38 -14.40
C ILE A 192 21.82 -5.09 -14.92
N GLN A 193 20.51 -4.96 -14.73
CA GLN A 193 19.70 -3.83 -15.17
C GLN A 193 18.96 -3.27 -13.95
N GLN A 194 18.83 -1.95 -13.87
CA GLN A 194 17.97 -1.31 -12.86
C GLN A 194 16.58 -1.19 -13.44
N ILE A 195 15.59 -1.76 -12.77
CA ILE A 195 14.18 -1.62 -13.12
C ILE A 195 13.40 -1.03 -11.95
N PRO A 196 12.28 -0.33 -12.21
CA PRO A 196 11.37 0.08 -11.16
C PRO A 196 10.85 -1.14 -10.38
N VAL A 197 10.69 -1.01 -9.06
CA VAL A 197 10.16 -2.09 -8.20
C VAL A 197 8.77 -2.54 -8.65
N SER A 198 7.97 -1.64 -9.22
CA SER A 198 6.64 -1.93 -9.75
C SER A 198 6.64 -2.80 -11.02
N GLU A 199 7.77 -2.86 -11.75
CA GLU A 199 7.90 -3.69 -12.95
C GLU A 199 8.40 -5.12 -12.66
N LEU A 200 8.77 -5.39 -11.41
CA LEU A 200 9.23 -6.68 -10.94
C LEU A 200 8.16 -7.77 -11.13
N VAL A 201 8.57 -8.95 -11.60
CA VAL A 201 7.70 -10.11 -11.81
C VAL A 201 8.26 -11.37 -11.16
N VAL A 202 7.39 -12.35 -10.90
CA VAL A 202 7.80 -13.66 -10.41
C VAL A 202 8.74 -14.34 -11.43
N GLY A 203 9.88 -14.81 -10.93
CA GLY A 203 10.97 -15.35 -11.72
C GLY A 203 12.10 -14.37 -12.04
N ASP A 204 11.99 -13.08 -11.69
CA ASP A 204 13.13 -12.19 -11.78
C ASP A 204 14.25 -12.64 -10.83
N LEU A 205 15.51 -12.52 -11.29
CA LEU A 205 16.69 -12.72 -10.46
C LEU A 205 17.19 -11.37 -9.97
N CYS A 206 16.89 -11.02 -8.72
CA CYS A 206 17.34 -9.79 -8.09
C CYS A 206 18.75 -9.95 -7.53
N PHE A 207 19.59 -8.94 -7.74
CA PHE A 207 20.86 -8.79 -7.04
C PHE A 207 20.65 -7.93 -5.81
N ILE A 208 20.88 -8.51 -4.63
CA ILE A 208 20.68 -7.86 -3.34
C ILE A 208 22.04 -7.62 -2.67
N LYS A 209 22.20 -6.45 -2.06
CA LYS A 209 23.43 -6.04 -1.36
C LYS A 209 23.10 -5.34 -0.05
N TYR A 210 24.13 -5.16 0.78
CA TYR A 210 24.06 -4.38 2.00
C TYR A 210 23.33 -3.03 1.82
N GLY A 211 22.36 -2.78 2.70
CA GLY A 211 21.55 -1.55 2.72
C GLY A 211 20.31 -1.61 1.84
N ASP A 212 20.14 -2.64 1.00
CA ASP A 212 18.94 -2.76 0.18
C ASP A 212 17.73 -3.19 1.03
N LEU A 213 16.57 -2.61 0.72
CA LEU A 213 15.26 -3.09 1.15
C LEU A 213 14.79 -4.14 0.14
N LEU A 214 14.36 -5.31 0.62
CA LEU A 214 13.88 -6.36 -0.26
C LEU A 214 12.56 -5.94 -0.95
N PRO A 215 12.51 -5.90 -2.30
CA PRO A 215 11.39 -5.35 -3.05
C PRO A 215 10.18 -6.29 -3.16
N ALA A 216 10.38 -7.57 -2.84
CA ALA A 216 9.42 -8.66 -3.03
C ALA A 216 9.91 -9.91 -2.29
N ASP A 217 9.01 -10.87 -2.11
CA ASP A 217 9.33 -12.17 -1.53
C ASP A 217 10.13 -13.04 -2.50
N GLY A 218 11.10 -13.76 -1.97
CA GLY A 218 12.04 -14.50 -2.78
C GLY A 218 12.70 -15.69 -2.09
N LEU A 219 13.44 -16.45 -2.89
CA LEU A 219 14.34 -17.50 -2.41
C LEU A 219 15.78 -17.13 -2.76
N VAL A 220 16.72 -17.41 -1.84
CA VAL A 220 18.15 -17.27 -2.09
C VAL A 220 18.57 -18.26 -3.18
N ALA A 221 18.99 -17.74 -4.33
CA ALA A 221 19.64 -18.51 -5.38
C ALA A 221 21.15 -18.62 -5.14
N GLN A 222 21.76 -17.57 -4.59
CA GLN A 222 23.17 -17.54 -4.20
C GLN A 222 23.38 -16.53 -3.08
N ALA A 223 24.17 -16.84 -2.06
CA ALA A 223 24.48 -15.92 -0.97
C ALA A 223 25.98 -15.84 -0.65
N SER A 224 26.42 -14.66 -0.22
CA SER A 224 27.78 -14.40 0.28
C SER A 224 27.67 -13.62 1.58
N ASP A 225 27.76 -14.34 2.70
CA ASP A 225 27.59 -13.84 4.08
C ASP A 225 26.34 -12.96 4.27
N LEU A 226 25.24 -13.36 3.61
CA LEU A 226 23.99 -12.63 3.64
C LEU A 226 23.33 -12.72 5.03
N LYS A 227 23.11 -11.57 5.66
CA LYS A 227 22.32 -11.45 6.88
C LYS A 227 21.24 -10.39 6.72
N ILE A 228 20.05 -10.71 7.20
CA ILE A 228 18.86 -9.87 7.05
C ILE A 228 18.27 -9.57 8.42
N ASP A 229 17.80 -8.33 8.55
CA ASP A 229 17.01 -7.88 9.68
C ASP A 229 15.52 -8.20 9.42
N GLU A 230 15.02 -9.21 10.14
CA GLU A 230 13.61 -9.62 10.11
C GLU A 230 12.80 -9.03 11.27
N SER A 231 13.35 -8.09 12.04
CA SER A 231 12.69 -7.49 13.21
C SER A 231 11.35 -6.82 12.89
N SER A 232 11.19 -6.34 11.65
CA SER A 232 9.93 -5.78 11.17
C SER A 232 8.78 -6.80 11.13
N ILE A 233 9.10 -8.09 11.11
CA ILE A 233 8.14 -9.20 10.99
C ILE A 233 8.10 -10.02 12.27
N THR A 234 9.25 -10.45 12.78
CA THR A 234 9.34 -11.32 13.96
C THR A 234 9.32 -10.53 15.27
N GLY A 235 9.70 -9.25 15.24
CA GLY A 235 9.94 -8.44 16.43
C GLY A 235 11.27 -8.76 17.13
N GLU A 236 12.07 -9.68 16.59
CA GLU A 236 13.39 -10.04 17.13
C GLU A 236 14.48 -9.22 16.43
N THR A 237 15.39 -8.61 17.21
CA THR A 237 16.45 -7.73 16.68
C THR A 237 17.65 -8.50 16.12
N ASP A 238 17.69 -9.82 16.29
CA ASP A 238 18.82 -10.63 15.88
C ASP A 238 18.83 -10.81 14.36
N LEU A 239 20.01 -10.65 13.77
CA LEU A 239 20.20 -10.80 12.32
C LEU A 239 20.11 -12.28 11.93
N VAL A 240 19.25 -12.59 10.97
CA VAL A 240 19.06 -13.95 10.47
C VAL A 240 20.02 -14.19 9.31
N LYS A 241 20.86 -15.23 9.44
CA LYS A 241 21.78 -15.64 8.37
C LYS A 241 21.02 -16.42 7.31
N LYS A 242 21.11 -15.97 6.05
CA LYS A 242 20.48 -16.63 4.91
C LYS A 242 21.52 -17.28 4.02
N ASN A 243 21.28 -18.52 3.62
CA ASN A 243 22.16 -19.29 2.75
C ASN A 243 21.41 -20.41 2.03
N GLU A 244 22.04 -20.97 1.00
CA GLU A 244 21.46 -22.02 0.15
C GLU A 244 21.13 -23.35 0.87
N LYS A 245 21.57 -23.54 2.12
CA LYS A 245 21.51 -24.83 2.84
C LYS A 245 20.62 -24.84 4.07
N GLU A 246 20.53 -23.72 4.79
CA GLU A 246 19.86 -23.63 6.09
C GLU A 246 18.57 -22.83 6.00
N ASP A 247 18.62 -21.66 5.36
CA ASP A 247 17.46 -20.78 5.21
C ASP A 247 17.60 -19.92 3.95
N VAL A 248 16.74 -20.22 2.99
CA VAL A 248 16.68 -19.52 1.69
C VAL A 248 15.55 -18.52 1.62
N GLY A 249 14.65 -18.46 2.61
CA GLY A 249 13.46 -17.61 2.55
C GLY A 249 13.82 -16.14 2.72
N LEU A 250 13.34 -15.30 1.80
CA LEU A 250 13.55 -13.85 1.81
C LEU A 250 12.18 -13.17 1.75
N ILE A 251 11.96 -12.21 2.65
CA ILE A 251 10.64 -11.57 2.82
C ILE A 251 10.74 -10.10 2.44
N SER A 252 9.75 -9.64 1.67
CA SER A 252 9.62 -8.24 1.28
C SER A 252 9.56 -7.33 2.52
N GLY A 253 10.09 -6.11 2.39
CA GLY A 253 10.10 -5.16 3.50
C GLY A 253 11.20 -5.38 4.56
N THR A 254 11.99 -6.44 4.45
CA THR A 254 13.18 -6.65 5.33
C THR A 254 14.43 -6.01 4.75
N HIS A 255 15.41 -5.73 5.61
CA HIS A 255 16.64 -5.03 5.23
C HIS A 255 17.86 -5.96 5.21
N VAL A 256 18.68 -5.83 4.17
CA VAL A 256 19.97 -6.53 4.10
C VAL A 256 21.00 -5.80 4.95
N MET A 257 21.45 -6.43 6.03
CA MET A 257 22.35 -5.85 7.01
C MET A 257 23.80 -6.28 6.84
N GLU A 258 24.06 -7.40 6.16
CA GLU A 258 25.42 -7.81 5.78
C GLU A 258 25.40 -8.62 4.48
N GLY A 259 26.52 -8.58 3.76
CA GLY A 259 26.76 -9.44 2.61
C GLY A 259 26.06 -9.01 1.31
N SER A 260 25.95 -9.97 0.39
CA SER A 260 25.25 -9.81 -0.88
C SER A 260 24.80 -11.17 -1.41
N GLY A 261 23.89 -11.16 -2.39
CA GLY A 261 23.37 -12.39 -2.96
C GLY A 261 22.53 -12.19 -4.21
N ARG A 262 22.06 -13.32 -4.74
CA ARG A 262 21.05 -13.39 -5.79
C ARG A 262 19.80 -14.01 -5.20
N MET A 263 18.68 -13.36 -5.42
CA MET A 263 17.36 -13.78 -4.99
C MET A 263 16.51 -14.04 -6.24
N ILE A 264 15.79 -15.17 -6.28
CA ILE A 264 14.69 -15.34 -7.22
C ILE A 264 13.39 -14.86 -6.59
N VAL A 265 12.65 -14.02 -7.31
CA VAL A 265 11.34 -13.52 -6.89
C VAL A 265 10.30 -14.62 -7.03
N VAL A 266 9.58 -14.91 -5.94
CA VAL A 266 8.53 -15.94 -5.89
C VAL A 266 7.15 -15.37 -5.51
N GLY A 267 7.10 -14.22 -4.84
CA GLY A 267 5.84 -13.52 -4.51
C GLY A 267 5.97 -12.03 -4.76
N VAL A 268 4.91 -11.39 -5.27
CA VAL A 268 4.89 -9.95 -5.59
C VAL A 268 3.58 -9.31 -5.14
N GLY A 269 3.66 -8.03 -4.72
CA GLY A 269 2.50 -7.20 -4.38
C GLY A 269 1.57 -7.86 -3.36
N LEU A 270 0.28 -7.96 -3.69
CA LEU A 270 -0.74 -8.59 -2.83
C LEU A 270 -0.54 -10.10 -2.59
N ASN A 271 0.37 -10.74 -3.34
CA ASN A 271 0.71 -12.15 -3.18
C ASN A 271 2.02 -12.35 -2.41
N SER A 272 2.65 -11.28 -1.96
CA SER A 272 3.73 -11.27 -0.95
C SER A 272 3.13 -11.40 0.46
N GLN A 273 3.93 -11.85 1.43
CA GLN A 273 3.60 -11.88 2.86
C GLN A 273 3.49 -10.50 3.51
#